data_AF-A0A0Q9UF10-F1
#
_entry.id   AF-A0A0Q9UF10-F1
#
_cell.length_a   1.000
_cell.length_b   1.000
_cell.length_c   1.000
_cell.angle_alpha   90.00
_cell.angle_beta   90.00
_cell.angle_gamma   90.00
#
_symmetry.space_group_name_H-M   'P 1'
#
loop_
_entity.id
_entity.type
_entity.pdbx_description
1 polymer ?
#
loop_
_entity_poly.entity_id
_entity_poly.type
_entity_poly.pdbx_seq_one_letter_code
_entity_poly.pdbx_strand_id
1 'polypeptide(L)'
;MLRTLTSALSLAVVAAVTLAAPVHAAPGAGTVAIQGDAGDYITEGLSYAYSTPGDRISLSGDAQHVAVTIQAANGDGWTIDAAAPTGQALTSGTTYTATRYPFNDVGVAGFDYGGNGRGCNTSSSTFTVQTITTDTSGAVTRFAATFEQHCDDQTPAARGQIDVGLATAAPLLQLTVANTEATLTQEGGVVVTGTLTCSSDAPTVVGGVVSQTVRKTTVAGSASVYVDCWVGRTYTWDFPVYVGAERFQAGSVTVSTTATANDAFTGQQVQATDSDSFRLRRPRA
;
A
#
# COMPACT_ATOMS: atom_id res chain seq x y z
N MET A 1 23.61 -3.69 -74.17
CA MET A 1 24.08 -3.68 -72.78
C MET A 1 23.04 -2.97 -71.92
N LEU A 2 22.26 -3.70 -71.12
CA LEU A 2 21.73 -3.23 -69.84
C LEU A 2 21.21 -4.46 -69.07
N ARG A 3 21.95 -4.86 -68.03
CA ARG A 3 21.61 -5.97 -67.13
C ARG A 3 20.77 -5.42 -65.97
N THR A 4 19.56 -5.91 -65.80
CA THR A 4 18.71 -5.64 -64.64
C THR A 4 19.15 -6.53 -63.47
N LEU A 5 19.56 -5.92 -62.36
CA LEU A 5 19.89 -6.59 -61.09
C LEU A 5 18.64 -6.62 -60.20
N THR A 6 18.07 -7.80 -59.99
CA THR A 6 17.05 -8.06 -58.97
C THR A 6 17.72 -8.23 -57.62
N SER A 7 17.54 -7.27 -56.72
CA SER A 7 17.98 -7.38 -55.32
C SER A 7 16.90 -8.10 -54.50
N ALA A 8 17.26 -9.25 -53.92
CA ALA A 8 16.41 -9.98 -52.99
C ALA A 8 16.53 -9.36 -51.59
N LEU A 9 15.40 -8.94 -51.03
CA LEU A 9 15.30 -8.34 -49.70
C LEU A 9 15.09 -9.45 -48.66
N SER A 10 16.15 -9.82 -47.93
CA SER A 10 16.10 -10.80 -46.84
C SER A 10 15.53 -10.14 -45.58
N LEU A 11 14.32 -10.53 -45.17
CA LEU A 11 13.69 -10.06 -43.94
C LEU A 11 14.25 -10.86 -42.74
N ALA A 12 15.09 -10.23 -41.92
CA ALA A 12 15.56 -10.81 -40.67
C ALA A 12 14.43 -10.77 -39.64
N VAL A 13 13.93 -11.93 -39.22
CA VAL A 13 12.97 -12.06 -38.12
C VAL A 13 13.74 -11.89 -36.80
N VAL A 14 13.60 -10.72 -36.17
CA VAL A 14 14.09 -10.49 -34.81
C VAL A 14 13.04 -11.08 -33.85
N ALA A 15 13.35 -12.23 -33.25
CA ALA A 15 12.53 -12.78 -32.17
C ALA A 15 12.72 -11.92 -30.92
N ALA A 16 11.68 -11.17 -30.54
CA ALA A 16 11.65 -10.42 -29.30
C ALA A 16 11.58 -11.42 -28.12
N VAL A 17 12.66 -11.55 -27.36
CA VAL A 17 12.65 -12.26 -26.08
C VAL A 17 12.02 -11.31 -25.06
N THR A 18 10.76 -11.57 -24.70
CA THR A 18 10.12 -10.91 -23.58
C THR A 18 10.67 -11.49 -22.28
N LEU A 19 11.47 -10.71 -21.56
CA LEU A 19 11.84 -11.01 -20.18
C LEU A 19 10.56 -10.91 -19.32
N ALA A 20 10.11 -12.03 -18.77
CA ALA A 20 9.03 -12.02 -17.78
C ALA A 20 9.50 -11.23 -16.55
N ALA A 21 8.76 -10.18 -16.19
CA ALA A 21 9.01 -9.45 -14.96
C ALA A 21 8.79 -10.40 -13.75
N PRO A 22 9.55 -10.21 -12.66
CA PRO A 22 9.27 -10.93 -11.40
C PRO A 22 7.81 -10.70 -10.99
N VAL A 23 7.14 -11.78 -10.56
CA VAL A 23 5.78 -11.79 -10.01
C VAL A 23 5.76 -10.93 -8.74
N HIS A 24 5.67 -9.61 -8.90
CA HIS A 24 5.45 -8.70 -7.79
C HIS A 24 4.00 -8.82 -7.37
N ALA A 25 3.76 -8.85 -6.05
CA ALA A 25 2.42 -8.78 -5.51
C ALA A 25 1.73 -7.53 -6.05
N ALA A 26 0.61 -7.74 -6.74
CA ALA A 26 -0.12 -6.64 -7.34
C ALA A 26 -1.04 -6.02 -6.30
N PRO A 27 -1.24 -4.69 -6.32
CA PRO A 27 -2.24 -4.05 -5.48
C PRO A 27 -3.60 -4.69 -5.78
N GLY A 28 -4.22 -5.20 -4.72
CA GLY A 28 -5.55 -5.75 -4.75
C GLY A 28 -6.60 -4.66 -4.49
N ALA A 29 -7.84 -4.98 -4.80
CA ALA A 29 -9.03 -4.29 -4.36
C ALA A 29 -10.00 -5.33 -3.79
N GLY A 30 -10.67 -5.00 -2.70
CA GLY A 30 -11.62 -5.91 -2.07
C GLY A 30 -11.67 -5.78 -0.55
N THR A 31 -12.13 -6.85 0.08
CA THR A 31 -12.39 -6.92 1.52
C THR A 31 -11.90 -8.22 2.11
N VAL A 32 -11.43 -8.16 3.35
CA VAL A 32 -11.16 -9.34 4.18
C VAL A 32 -11.79 -9.12 5.55
N ALA A 33 -12.56 -10.09 6.02
CA ALA A 33 -13.17 -10.09 7.35
C ALA A 33 -12.75 -11.35 8.11
N ILE A 34 -12.43 -11.21 9.40
CA ILE A 34 -11.91 -12.28 10.24
C ILE A 34 -12.59 -12.21 11.60
N GLN A 35 -12.95 -13.35 12.16
CA GLN A 35 -13.55 -13.48 13.48
C GLN A 35 -12.92 -14.66 14.21
N GLY A 36 -12.41 -14.38 15.41
CA GLY A 36 -11.94 -15.37 16.36
C GLY A 36 -12.99 -15.88 17.32
N ASP A 37 -12.90 -17.15 17.68
CA ASP A 37 -13.47 -17.65 18.92
C ASP A 37 -12.73 -17.11 20.14
N ALA A 38 -13.43 -17.03 21.27
CA ALA A 38 -12.78 -16.77 22.56
C ALA A 38 -11.68 -17.82 22.82
N GLY A 39 -10.45 -17.35 23.01
CA GLY A 39 -9.28 -18.20 23.23
C GLY A 39 -8.53 -18.61 21.96
N ASP A 40 -8.97 -18.18 20.76
CA ASP A 40 -8.15 -18.32 19.56
C ASP A 40 -6.85 -17.50 19.69
N TYR A 41 -5.71 -18.14 19.42
CA TYR A 41 -4.40 -17.55 19.64
C TYR A 41 -4.10 -16.42 18.65
N ILE A 42 -4.48 -16.57 17.37
CA ILE A 42 -4.11 -15.62 16.32
C ILE A 42 -4.89 -14.31 16.46
N THR A 43 -6.20 -14.44 16.64
CA THR A 43 -7.13 -13.31 16.68
C THR A 43 -7.31 -12.74 18.09
N GLU A 44 -6.93 -13.48 19.12
CA GLU A 44 -7.22 -13.20 20.54
C GLU A 44 -8.73 -13.11 20.84
N GLY A 45 -9.56 -13.79 20.05
CA GLY A 45 -11.02 -13.73 20.14
C GLY A 45 -11.61 -12.40 19.65
N LEU A 46 -10.84 -11.61 18.92
CA LEU A 46 -11.29 -10.37 18.30
C LEU A 46 -11.82 -10.59 16.89
N SER A 47 -12.46 -9.55 16.35
CA SER A 47 -12.90 -9.49 14.96
C SER A 47 -12.21 -8.36 14.24
N TYR A 48 -11.86 -8.59 12.98
CA TYR A 48 -11.12 -7.68 12.13
C TYR A 48 -11.82 -7.54 10.78
N ALA A 49 -11.80 -6.35 10.21
CA ALA A 49 -12.36 -6.07 8.90
C ALA A 49 -11.47 -5.06 8.18
N TYR A 50 -11.08 -5.41 6.95
CA TYR A 50 -10.19 -4.62 6.12
C TYR A 50 -10.80 -4.42 4.76
N SER A 51 -10.60 -3.22 4.20
CA SER A 51 -11.14 -2.90 2.88
C SER A 51 -10.30 -1.84 2.16
N THR A 52 -10.11 -2.04 0.86
CA THR A 52 -9.52 -1.00 0.01
C THR A 52 -10.55 0.12 -0.29
N PRO A 53 -10.14 1.39 -0.47
CA PRO A 53 -8.77 1.90 -0.44
C PRO A 53 -8.26 2.17 0.99
N GLY A 54 -9.10 2.01 2.00
CA GLY A 54 -8.78 2.32 3.40
C GLY A 54 -7.60 1.54 3.93
N ASP A 55 -7.38 0.30 3.47
CA ASP A 55 -6.25 -0.57 3.79
C ASP A 55 -5.54 -1.04 2.52
N ARG A 56 -4.27 -1.45 2.63
CA ARG A 56 -3.54 -2.08 1.53
C ARG A 56 -3.77 -3.59 1.58
N ILE A 57 -4.37 -4.11 0.53
CA ILE A 57 -4.54 -5.55 0.33
C ILE A 57 -3.82 -5.91 -0.95
N SER A 58 -2.95 -6.91 -0.91
CA SER A 58 -2.21 -7.41 -2.08
C SER A 58 -2.60 -8.84 -2.38
N LEU A 59 -2.71 -9.15 -3.67
CA LEU A 59 -3.00 -10.48 -4.17
C LEU A 59 -1.83 -10.94 -5.06
N SER A 60 -1.38 -12.18 -4.84
CA SER A 60 -0.28 -12.76 -5.59
C SER A 60 -0.38 -14.29 -5.67
N GLY A 61 0.44 -14.88 -6.54
CA GLY A 61 0.47 -16.31 -6.79
C GLY A 61 -0.28 -16.71 -8.06
N ASP A 62 -0.74 -17.95 -8.11
CA ASP A 62 -1.38 -18.59 -9.24
C ASP A 62 -2.49 -19.54 -8.78
N ALA A 63 -2.98 -20.39 -9.69
CA ALA A 63 -4.02 -21.36 -9.34
C ALA A 63 -3.53 -22.47 -8.39
N GLN A 64 -2.23 -22.71 -8.24
CA GLN A 64 -1.69 -23.71 -7.33
C GLN A 64 -1.50 -23.16 -5.92
N HIS A 65 -1.16 -21.88 -5.79
CA HIS A 65 -0.98 -21.19 -4.51
C HIS A 65 -1.36 -19.73 -4.63
N VAL A 66 -2.26 -19.28 -3.75
CA VAL A 66 -2.66 -17.89 -3.62
C VAL A 66 -2.16 -17.35 -2.30
N ALA A 67 -1.53 -16.16 -2.35
CA ALA A 67 -1.13 -15.40 -1.17
C ALA A 67 -1.85 -14.04 -1.14
N VAL A 68 -2.50 -13.75 -0.01
CA VAL A 68 -3.14 -12.47 0.31
C VAL A 68 -2.42 -11.83 1.48
N THR A 69 -1.94 -10.60 1.28
CA THR A 69 -1.29 -9.82 2.34
C THR A 69 -2.10 -8.59 2.65
N ILE A 70 -2.26 -8.29 3.94
CA ILE A 70 -2.97 -7.11 4.45
C ILE A 70 -1.97 -6.24 5.20
N GLN A 71 -1.92 -4.96 4.88
CA GLN A 71 -1.26 -3.91 5.65
C GLN A 71 -2.31 -2.84 5.93
N ALA A 72 -2.78 -2.78 7.17
CA ALA A 72 -3.92 -1.97 7.55
C ALA A 72 -3.52 -0.59 8.11
N ALA A 73 -4.48 0.33 8.11
CA ALA A 73 -4.30 1.70 8.61
C ALA A 73 -3.80 1.81 10.05
N ASN A 74 -4.33 0.91 10.87
CA ASN A 74 -4.09 0.85 12.29
C ASN A 74 -2.76 0.15 12.64
N GLY A 75 -1.98 -0.26 11.62
CA GLY A 75 -0.71 -0.96 11.81
C GLY A 75 -0.86 -2.49 11.82
N ASP A 76 -2.07 -3.04 11.65
CA ASP A 76 -2.22 -4.49 11.52
C ASP A 76 -1.55 -5.00 10.24
N GLY A 77 -0.96 -6.19 10.35
CA GLY A 77 -0.38 -6.93 9.24
C GLY A 77 -0.82 -8.38 9.27
N TRP A 78 -1.42 -8.87 8.19
CA TRP A 78 -1.86 -10.25 8.05
C TRP A 78 -1.37 -10.89 6.76
N THR A 79 -1.18 -12.20 6.82
CA THR A 79 -0.88 -13.04 5.67
C THR A 79 -1.84 -14.21 5.66
N ILE A 80 -2.36 -14.53 4.48
CA ILE A 80 -3.21 -15.68 4.23
C ILE A 80 -2.65 -16.41 3.01
N ASP A 81 -2.29 -17.67 3.20
CA ASP A 81 -1.84 -18.57 2.14
C ASP A 81 -2.88 -19.67 1.94
N ALA A 82 -3.27 -19.92 0.69
CA ALA A 82 -4.12 -21.03 0.29
C ALA A 82 -3.47 -21.77 -0.88
N ALA A 83 -3.13 -23.05 -0.67
CA ALA A 83 -2.45 -23.88 -1.66
C ALA A 83 -3.27 -25.12 -1.98
N ALA A 84 -3.36 -25.45 -3.27
CA ALA A 84 -3.88 -26.74 -3.71
C ALA A 84 -2.94 -27.88 -3.26
N PRO A 85 -3.43 -29.13 -3.23
CA PRO A 85 -2.54 -30.28 -3.14
C PRO A 85 -1.43 -30.22 -4.19
N THR A 86 -0.22 -30.66 -3.83
CA THR A 86 0.94 -30.59 -4.72
C THR A 86 0.63 -31.14 -6.12
N GLY A 87 0.93 -30.35 -7.15
CA GLY A 87 0.67 -30.71 -8.55
C GLY A 87 -0.76 -30.50 -9.03
N GLN A 88 -1.65 -29.97 -8.19
CA GLN A 88 -3.01 -29.60 -8.55
C GLN A 88 -3.20 -28.08 -8.57
N ALA A 89 -4.42 -27.65 -8.89
CA ALA A 89 -4.88 -26.27 -8.86
C ALA A 89 -6.14 -26.15 -8.00
N LEU A 90 -6.29 -25.00 -7.36
CA LEU A 90 -7.49 -24.57 -6.66
C LEU A 90 -8.62 -24.41 -7.67
N THR A 91 -9.79 -24.94 -7.32
CA THR A 91 -10.97 -24.92 -8.18
C THR A 91 -12.11 -24.19 -7.48
N SER A 92 -12.77 -23.27 -8.20
CA SER A 92 -13.98 -22.60 -7.72
C SER A 92 -15.07 -23.62 -7.36
N GLY A 93 -15.74 -23.40 -6.23
CA GLY A 93 -16.76 -24.28 -5.67
C GLY A 93 -16.22 -25.45 -4.84
N THR A 94 -14.90 -25.62 -4.73
CA THR A 94 -14.30 -26.73 -4.00
C THR A 94 -13.97 -26.34 -2.56
N THR A 95 -14.25 -27.25 -1.62
CA THR A 95 -13.80 -27.17 -0.23
C THR A 95 -12.63 -28.10 -0.02
N TYR A 96 -11.58 -27.59 0.62
CA TYR A 96 -10.35 -28.30 0.91
C TYR A 96 -10.20 -28.44 2.43
N THR A 97 -9.82 -29.64 2.87
CA THR A 97 -9.20 -29.83 4.18
C THR A 97 -7.70 -29.65 4.01
N ALA A 98 -7.10 -28.84 4.87
CA ALA A 98 -5.74 -28.39 4.74
C ALA A 98 -4.98 -28.50 6.06
N THR A 99 -3.66 -28.65 5.93
CA THR A 99 -2.71 -28.50 7.04
C THR A 99 -1.83 -27.28 6.78
N ARG A 100 -1.03 -26.91 7.77
CA ARG A 100 -0.21 -25.70 7.74
C ARG A 100 0.65 -25.57 6.49
N TYR A 101 0.45 -24.51 5.71
CA TYR A 101 1.36 -24.14 4.62
C TYR A 101 2.66 -23.52 5.18
N PRO A 102 3.84 -23.74 4.56
CA PRO A 102 4.15 -24.63 3.44
C PRO A 102 4.55 -26.06 3.87
N PHE A 103 4.18 -26.48 5.08
CA PHE A 103 4.56 -27.77 5.67
C PHE A 103 3.54 -28.88 5.42
N ASN A 104 2.58 -28.66 4.52
CA ASN A 104 1.54 -29.63 4.20
C ASN A 104 2.10 -30.83 3.43
N ASP A 105 1.59 -32.02 3.73
CA ASP A 105 2.00 -33.27 3.09
C ASP A 105 1.59 -33.32 1.61
N VAL A 106 2.28 -34.16 0.84
CA VAL A 106 1.94 -34.43 -0.56
C VAL A 106 0.49 -34.93 -0.66
N GLY A 107 -0.29 -34.32 -1.54
CA GLY A 107 -1.70 -34.66 -1.74
C GLY A 107 -2.66 -34.00 -0.75
N VAL A 108 -2.16 -33.24 0.22
CA VAL A 108 -2.96 -32.43 1.15
C VAL A 108 -2.85 -30.96 0.77
N ALA A 109 -3.96 -30.23 0.83
CA ALA A 109 -3.96 -28.79 0.61
C ALA A 109 -3.21 -28.07 1.74
N GLY A 110 -2.66 -26.90 1.43
CA GLY A 110 -1.99 -26.04 2.41
C GLY A 110 -2.87 -24.84 2.76
N PHE A 111 -2.95 -24.47 4.04
CA PHE A 111 -3.52 -23.20 4.46
C PHE A 111 -2.76 -22.64 5.66
N ASP A 112 -2.47 -21.35 5.65
CA ASP A 112 -1.90 -20.64 6.81
C ASP A 112 -2.52 -19.24 6.89
N TYR A 113 -3.09 -18.92 8.04
CA TYR A 113 -3.47 -17.56 8.42
C TYR A 113 -2.68 -17.15 9.65
N GLY A 114 -1.99 -16.01 9.55
CA GLY A 114 -1.19 -15.45 10.63
C GLY A 114 -0.90 -13.97 10.41
N GLY A 115 -0.30 -13.33 11.41
CA GLY A 115 -0.02 -11.90 11.37
C GLY A 115 0.04 -11.28 12.76
N ASN A 116 0.32 -9.97 12.81
CA ASN A 116 0.42 -9.22 14.06
C ASN A 116 1.33 -9.88 15.11
N GLY A 117 2.42 -10.51 14.66
CA GLY A 117 3.37 -11.22 15.52
C GLY A 117 2.90 -12.60 16.01
N ARG A 118 1.81 -13.14 15.48
CA ARG A 118 1.22 -14.42 15.86
C ARG A 118 1.10 -15.35 14.66
N GLY A 119 1.33 -16.64 14.89
CA GLY A 119 1.25 -17.71 13.90
C GLY A 119 1.19 -19.05 14.63
N CYS A 120 0.55 -20.05 14.02
CA CYS A 120 0.51 -21.39 14.60
C CYS A 120 1.84 -22.13 14.35
N ASN A 121 2.20 -23.06 15.23
CA ASN A 121 3.28 -24.01 14.93
C ASN A 121 2.75 -25.16 14.04
N THR A 122 1.55 -25.66 14.33
CA THR A 122 0.76 -26.55 13.48
C THR A 122 -0.66 -25.99 13.32
N SER A 123 -1.34 -26.32 12.22
CA SER A 123 -2.73 -25.93 12.03
C SER A 123 -3.53 -26.98 11.29
N SER A 124 -4.82 -27.04 11.63
CA SER A 124 -5.84 -27.75 10.86
C SER A 124 -6.84 -26.73 10.34
N SER A 125 -7.09 -26.78 9.03
CA SER A 125 -7.89 -25.76 8.37
C SER A 125 -8.88 -26.38 7.40
N THR A 126 -9.99 -25.70 7.20
CA THR A 126 -10.87 -25.92 6.05
C THR A 126 -11.02 -24.60 5.31
N PHE A 127 -10.96 -24.65 3.99
CA PHE A 127 -11.28 -23.48 3.18
C PHE A 127 -12.08 -23.85 1.95
N THR A 128 -13.04 -23.00 1.61
CA THR A 128 -13.86 -23.13 0.41
C THR A 128 -13.47 -22.02 -0.55
N VAL A 129 -13.06 -22.38 -1.76
CA VAL A 129 -12.79 -21.41 -2.81
C VAL A 129 -14.11 -21.10 -3.49
N GLN A 130 -14.68 -19.90 -3.27
CA GLN A 130 -15.88 -19.50 -3.99
C GLN A 130 -15.55 -19.07 -5.41
N THR A 131 -14.43 -18.38 -5.62
CA THR A 131 -14.00 -17.92 -6.94
C THR A 131 -12.48 -17.84 -6.99
N ILE A 132 -11.90 -18.37 -8.07
CA ILE A 132 -10.52 -18.09 -8.46
C ILE A 132 -10.48 -17.83 -9.96
N THR A 133 -9.79 -16.75 -10.37
CA THR A 133 -9.52 -16.45 -11.77
C THR A 133 -8.04 -16.15 -11.96
N THR A 134 -7.50 -16.51 -13.12
CA THR A 134 -6.11 -16.23 -13.49
C THR A 134 -6.05 -15.50 -14.82
N ASP A 135 -4.95 -14.78 -15.07
CA ASP A 135 -4.66 -14.23 -16.40
C ASP A 135 -4.03 -15.30 -17.32
N THR A 136 -3.63 -14.88 -18.53
CA THR A 136 -3.02 -15.76 -19.53
C THR A 136 -1.61 -16.23 -19.16
N SER A 137 -0.95 -15.58 -18.21
CA SER A 137 0.34 -16.01 -17.66
C SER A 137 0.18 -17.02 -16.51
N GLY A 138 -1.05 -17.20 -16.02
CA GLY A 138 -1.38 -18.07 -14.89
C GLY A 138 -1.44 -17.35 -13.55
N ALA A 139 -1.08 -16.06 -13.49
CA ALA A 139 -1.13 -15.28 -12.26
C ALA A 139 -2.58 -15.08 -11.80
N VAL A 140 -2.83 -15.20 -10.50
CA VAL A 140 -4.16 -15.02 -9.92
C VAL A 140 -4.62 -13.56 -10.04
N THR A 141 -5.84 -13.37 -10.51
CA THR A 141 -6.45 -12.04 -10.74
C THR A 141 -7.65 -11.76 -9.84
N ARG A 142 -8.28 -12.80 -9.31
CA ARG A 142 -9.34 -12.73 -8.29
C ARG A 142 -9.31 -13.98 -7.44
N PHE A 143 -9.53 -13.80 -6.15
CA PHE A 143 -9.67 -14.86 -5.18
C PHE A 143 -10.75 -14.50 -4.15
N ALA A 144 -11.77 -15.35 -4.06
CA ALA A 144 -12.76 -15.29 -3.01
C ALA A 144 -12.84 -16.65 -2.30
N ALA A 145 -12.69 -16.64 -0.99
CA ALA A 145 -12.69 -17.85 -0.17
C ALA A 145 -13.26 -17.59 1.22
N THR A 146 -13.77 -18.65 1.84
CA THR A 146 -14.05 -18.69 3.28
C THR A 146 -13.12 -19.70 3.91
N PHE A 147 -12.69 -19.45 5.14
CA PHE A 147 -11.82 -20.37 5.86
C PHE A 147 -12.21 -20.50 7.33
N GLU A 148 -11.78 -21.61 7.91
CA GLU A 148 -11.70 -21.88 9.33
C GLU A 148 -10.33 -22.50 9.61
N GLN A 149 -9.60 -21.96 10.58
CA GLN A 149 -8.30 -22.46 11.02
C GLN A 149 -8.28 -22.64 12.53
N HIS A 150 -7.72 -23.75 12.96
CA HIS A 150 -7.40 -24.05 14.35
C HIS A 150 -5.88 -24.15 14.52
N CYS A 151 -5.30 -23.44 15.48
CA CYS A 151 -3.88 -23.57 15.82
C CYS A 151 -3.63 -24.71 16.80
N ASP A 152 -2.51 -25.43 16.63
CA ASP A 152 -1.88 -26.27 17.64
C ASP A 152 -2.86 -27.25 18.33
N ASP A 153 -3.72 -27.88 17.51
CA ASP A 153 -4.78 -28.82 17.89
C ASP A 153 -5.79 -28.27 18.91
N GLN A 154 -5.89 -26.95 19.04
CA GLN A 154 -6.85 -26.26 19.90
C GLN A 154 -8.25 -26.21 19.26
N THR A 155 -9.28 -26.16 20.09
CA THR A 155 -10.68 -26.06 19.63
C THR A 155 -11.09 -24.68 19.12
N PRO A 156 -10.71 -23.54 19.74
CA PRO A 156 -11.04 -22.22 19.22
C PRO A 156 -10.53 -22.03 17.79
N ALA A 157 -11.34 -21.38 16.95
CA ALA A 157 -11.01 -21.15 15.55
C ALA A 157 -10.92 -19.67 15.19
N ALA A 158 -10.07 -19.38 14.21
CA ALA A 158 -10.19 -18.18 13.40
C ALA A 158 -10.99 -18.52 12.14
N ARG A 159 -12.05 -17.76 11.87
CA ARG A 159 -12.86 -17.87 10.64
C ARG A 159 -12.77 -16.60 9.84
N GLY A 160 -12.76 -16.70 8.52
CA GLY A 160 -12.71 -15.50 7.69
C GLY A 160 -13.36 -15.62 6.33
N GLN A 161 -13.59 -14.46 5.73
CA GLN A 161 -14.10 -14.27 4.38
C GLN A 161 -13.15 -13.37 3.62
N ILE A 162 -12.77 -13.79 2.43
CA ILE A 162 -11.85 -13.11 1.53
C ILE A 162 -12.63 -12.87 0.23
N ASP A 163 -12.63 -11.63 -0.26
CA ASP A 163 -13.03 -11.32 -1.62
C ASP A 163 -12.11 -10.22 -2.14
N VAL A 164 -11.08 -10.63 -2.88
CA VAL A 164 -10.03 -9.74 -3.38
C VAL A 164 -9.80 -10.01 -4.86
N GLY A 165 -9.51 -8.97 -5.61
CA GLY A 165 -9.04 -9.07 -6.99
C GLY A 165 -7.99 -8.04 -7.28
N LEU A 166 -7.38 -8.06 -8.47
CA LEU A 166 -6.49 -6.99 -8.87
C LEU A 166 -7.25 -5.67 -8.85
N ALA A 167 -6.61 -4.64 -8.29
CA ALA A 167 -7.10 -3.29 -8.47
C ALA A 167 -7.18 -3.01 -9.97
N THR A 168 -8.33 -2.52 -10.44
CA THR A 168 -8.38 -1.89 -11.76
C THR A 168 -7.30 -0.82 -11.81
N ALA A 169 -6.63 -0.65 -12.96
CA ALA A 169 -5.51 0.27 -13.15
C ALA A 169 -5.67 1.50 -12.26
N ALA A 170 -4.78 1.65 -11.27
CA ALA A 170 -4.85 2.73 -10.30
C ALA A 170 -4.96 4.06 -11.06
N PRO A 171 -5.84 4.98 -10.63
CA PRO A 171 -5.92 6.27 -11.27
C PRO A 171 -4.54 6.93 -11.23
N LEU A 172 -4.22 7.73 -12.25
CA LEU A 172 -2.99 8.53 -12.26
C LEU A 172 -2.90 9.32 -10.95
N LEU A 173 -1.70 9.37 -10.41
CA LEU A 173 -1.40 10.06 -9.17
C LEU A 173 -1.73 11.54 -9.32
N GLN A 174 -2.54 12.00 -8.38
CA GLN A 174 -2.88 13.40 -8.14
C GLN A 174 -2.62 13.63 -6.66
N LEU A 175 -1.90 14.72 -6.38
CA LEU A 175 -1.63 15.17 -5.03
C LEU A 175 -2.49 16.41 -4.76
N THR A 176 -2.92 16.57 -3.51
CA THR A 176 -3.47 17.83 -3.01
C THR A 176 -2.85 18.09 -1.66
N VAL A 177 -2.17 19.22 -1.56
CA VAL A 177 -1.55 19.72 -0.33
C VAL A 177 -2.26 21.01 0.05
N ALA A 178 -2.45 21.24 1.35
CA ALA A 178 -3.01 22.49 1.86
C ALA A 178 -2.31 22.87 3.16
N ASN A 179 -1.96 24.14 3.31
CA ASN A 179 -1.52 24.71 4.58
C ASN A 179 -2.74 24.99 5.45
N THR A 180 -2.72 24.57 6.72
CA THR A 180 -3.82 24.80 7.65
C THR A 180 -3.47 25.82 8.72
N GLU A 181 -2.23 25.82 9.20
CA GLU A 181 -1.78 26.73 10.25
C GLU A 181 -0.27 27.02 10.16
N ALA A 182 0.14 28.18 10.70
CA ALA A 182 1.52 28.48 10.99
C ALA A 182 1.63 29.14 12.38
N THR A 183 2.43 28.54 13.26
CA THR A 183 2.59 28.98 14.65
C THR A 183 4.05 29.32 14.96
N LEU A 184 4.28 30.44 15.67
CA LEU A 184 5.62 30.86 16.09
C LEU A 184 6.00 30.11 17.37
N THR A 185 7.20 29.52 17.40
CA THR A 185 7.72 28.80 18.58
C THR A 185 8.43 29.74 19.56
N GLN A 186 8.72 29.26 20.78
CA GLN A 186 9.47 30.04 21.77
C GLN A 186 10.93 30.28 21.34
N GLU A 187 11.49 29.37 20.55
CA GLU A 187 12.85 29.43 20.01
C GLU A 187 12.97 30.40 18.81
N GLY A 188 11.84 30.89 18.28
CA GLY A 188 11.79 31.77 17.11
C GLY A 188 11.74 31.04 15.77
N GLY A 189 11.41 29.74 15.77
CA GLY A 189 11.03 28.98 14.58
C GLY A 189 9.54 29.10 14.27
N VAL A 190 9.10 28.47 13.19
CA VAL A 190 7.68 28.38 12.82
C VAL A 190 7.32 26.92 12.61
N VAL A 191 6.29 26.42 13.30
CA VAL A 191 5.68 25.14 12.97
C VAL A 191 4.56 25.41 11.97
N VAL A 192 4.70 24.84 10.77
CA VAL A 192 3.65 24.84 9.75
C VAL A 192 2.92 23.52 9.86
N THR A 193 1.59 23.56 9.82
CA THR A 193 0.75 22.37 9.74
C THR A 193 -0.07 22.40 8.46
N GLY A 194 -0.42 21.24 7.96
CA GLY A 194 -1.30 21.13 6.81
C GLY A 194 -1.85 19.74 6.58
N THR A 195 -2.50 19.57 5.43
CA THR A 195 -3.06 18.29 5.00
C THR A 195 -2.50 17.82 3.68
N LEU A 196 -2.49 16.50 3.46
CA LEU A 196 -2.13 15.86 2.21
C LEU A 196 -3.17 14.78 1.86
N THR A 197 -3.60 14.73 0.60
CA THR A 197 -4.34 13.62 0.01
C THR A 197 -3.73 13.20 -1.32
N CYS A 198 -3.83 11.91 -1.65
CA CYS A 198 -3.36 11.32 -2.89
C CYS A 198 -4.47 10.47 -3.54
N SER A 199 -4.55 10.46 -4.88
CA SER A 199 -5.49 9.62 -5.63
C SER A 199 -5.04 8.16 -5.79
N SER A 200 -3.74 7.88 -5.58
CA SER A 200 -3.14 6.55 -5.57
C SER A 200 -2.00 6.51 -4.56
N ASP A 201 -1.62 5.30 -4.14
CA ASP A 201 -0.56 5.11 -3.15
C ASP A 201 0.78 5.67 -3.65
N ALA A 202 1.34 6.59 -2.87
CA ALA A 202 2.54 7.31 -3.27
C ALA A 202 3.36 7.75 -2.05
N PRO A 203 4.58 7.22 -1.89
CA PRO A 203 5.61 7.83 -1.06
C PRO A 203 5.80 9.30 -1.46
N THR A 204 5.41 10.22 -0.57
CA THR A 204 5.34 11.64 -0.87
C THR A 204 6.25 12.43 0.06
N VAL A 205 7.05 13.33 -0.51
CA VAL A 205 7.79 14.34 0.27
C VAL A 205 7.00 15.64 0.26
N VAL A 206 6.68 16.14 1.44
CA VAL A 206 6.07 17.48 1.60
C VAL A 206 7.18 18.41 2.07
N GLY A 207 7.59 19.34 1.21
CA GLY A 207 8.56 20.39 1.52
C GLY A 207 7.87 21.74 1.66
N GLY A 208 8.30 22.56 2.61
CA GLY A 208 7.79 23.91 2.80
C GLY A 208 8.90 24.95 2.93
N VAL A 209 8.59 26.16 2.47
CA VAL A 209 9.39 27.36 2.66
C VAL A 209 8.54 28.39 3.37
N VAL A 210 9.05 28.92 4.48
CA VAL A 210 8.44 30.04 5.21
C VAL A 210 9.32 31.25 4.99
N SER A 211 8.71 32.36 4.56
CA SER A 211 9.39 33.63 4.34
C SER A 211 8.69 34.76 5.09
N GLN A 212 9.48 35.62 5.71
CA GLN A 212 9.02 36.79 6.42
C GLN A 212 9.91 38.00 6.10
N THR A 213 9.32 39.11 5.70
CA THR A 213 10.06 40.37 5.59
C THR A 213 9.84 41.23 6.83
N VAL A 214 10.92 41.48 7.58
CA VAL A 214 10.92 42.36 8.76
C VAL A 214 11.87 43.53 8.53
N ARG A 215 11.36 44.77 8.57
CA ARG A 215 12.17 46.00 8.42
C ARG A 215 13.11 45.99 7.19
N LYS A 216 12.63 45.45 6.06
CA LYS A 216 13.36 45.27 4.79
C LYS A 216 14.41 44.15 4.77
N THR A 217 14.52 43.35 5.83
CA THR A 217 15.30 42.11 5.85
C THR A 217 14.35 40.93 5.66
N THR A 218 14.67 40.03 4.73
CA THR A 218 13.90 38.80 4.51
C THR A 218 14.56 37.66 5.27
N VAL A 219 13.80 37.07 6.19
CA VAL A 219 14.13 35.83 6.91
C VAL A 219 13.38 34.71 6.20
N ALA A 220 14.09 33.68 5.76
CA ALA A 220 13.48 32.53 5.11
C ALA A 220 14.11 31.22 5.57
N GLY A 221 13.29 30.20 5.77
CA GLY A 221 13.72 28.85 6.12
C GLY A 221 12.91 27.81 5.37
N SER A 222 13.44 26.59 5.31
CA SER A 222 12.76 25.47 4.70
C SER A 222 12.90 24.21 5.55
N ALA A 223 11.93 23.31 5.42
CA ALA A 223 11.98 21.98 5.99
C ALA A 223 11.12 21.04 5.14
N SER A 224 11.24 19.74 5.38
CA SER A 224 10.42 18.74 4.71
C SER A 224 10.12 17.57 5.62
N VAL A 225 9.05 16.85 5.30
CA VAL A 225 8.64 15.61 5.96
C VAL A 225 8.28 14.57 4.91
N TYR A 226 8.47 13.31 5.28
CA TYR A 226 8.05 12.17 4.48
C TYR A 226 6.68 11.69 4.93
N VAL A 227 5.78 11.49 3.97
CA VAL A 227 4.44 10.94 4.20
C VAL A 227 4.27 9.75 3.26
N ASP A 228 4.09 8.56 3.82
CA ASP A 228 3.59 7.41 3.04
C ASP A 228 2.10 7.62 2.78
N CYS A 229 1.76 8.25 1.65
CA CYS A 229 0.39 8.65 1.33
C CYS A 229 -0.37 7.47 0.75
N TRP A 230 -1.43 7.05 1.44
CA TRP A 230 -2.34 5.99 0.99
C TRP A 230 -3.62 6.61 0.46
N VAL A 231 -4.15 6.02 -0.61
CA VAL A 231 -5.42 6.45 -1.18
C VAL A 231 -6.55 6.36 -0.15
N GLY A 232 -7.54 7.25 -0.25
CA GLY A 232 -8.72 7.23 0.63
C GLY A 232 -8.48 7.80 2.03
N ARG A 233 -7.30 8.39 2.29
CA ARG A 233 -6.96 9.02 3.57
C ARG A 233 -6.55 10.47 3.41
N THR A 234 -6.67 11.20 4.53
CA THR A 234 -6.11 12.54 4.68
C THR A 234 -5.05 12.50 5.76
N TYR A 235 -3.84 12.90 5.41
CA TYR A 235 -2.71 12.96 6.32
C TYR A 235 -2.54 14.38 6.83
N THR A 236 -2.33 14.52 8.13
CA THR A 236 -1.85 15.76 8.71
C THR A 236 -0.33 15.71 8.79
N TRP A 237 0.33 16.79 8.41
CA TRP A 237 1.78 16.92 8.52
C TRP A 237 2.13 18.20 9.28
N ASP A 238 3.27 18.16 9.97
CA ASP A 238 3.89 19.33 10.58
C ASP A 238 5.42 19.28 10.43
N PHE A 239 6.06 20.44 10.36
CA PHE A 239 7.50 20.54 10.47
C PHE A 239 7.91 21.88 11.07
N PRO A 240 8.93 21.90 11.94
CA PRO A 240 9.49 23.15 12.43
C PRO A 240 10.47 23.73 11.40
N VAL A 241 10.30 25.01 11.09
CA VAL A 241 11.18 25.78 10.22
C VAL A 241 12.03 26.71 11.06
N TYR A 242 13.35 26.51 11.01
CA TYR A 242 14.34 27.33 11.72
C TYR A 242 15.26 28.04 10.72
N VAL A 243 15.77 29.21 11.11
CA VAL A 243 16.66 30.02 10.26
C VAL A 243 17.95 30.35 10.99
N GLY A 244 18.81 29.36 11.23
CA GLY A 244 20.17 29.58 11.77
C GLY A 244 20.22 30.59 12.94
N ALA A 245 20.95 31.71 12.75
CA ALA A 245 21.06 32.78 13.73
C ALA A 245 19.91 33.82 13.68
N GLU A 246 19.11 33.82 12.61
CA GLU A 246 17.95 34.67 12.46
C GLU A 246 16.71 34.02 13.09
N ARG A 247 15.66 34.82 13.31
CA ARG A 247 14.41 34.35 13.92
C ARG A 247 13.21 34.96 13.23
N PHE A 248 12.17 34.16 13.08
CA PHE A 248 10.85 34.68 12.74
C PHE A 248 10.30 35.50 13.91
N GLN A 249 9.43 36.45 13.57
CA GLN A 249 8.81 37.37 14.51
C GLN A 249 7.29 37.32 14.38
N ALA A 250 6.57 37.80 15.40
CA ALA A 250 5.14 37.98 15.29
C ALA A 250 4.82 38.98 14.14
N GLY A 251 3.91 38.61 13.26
CA GLY A 251 3.66 39.34 12.01
C GLY A 251 3.19 38.43 10.90
N SER A 252 2.97 39.00 9.71
CA SER A 252 2.60 38.21 8.53
C SER A 252 3.79 37.40 8.04
N VAL A 253 3.53 36.19 7.58
CA VAL A 253 4.48 35.30 6.90
C VAL A 253 3.81 34.71 5.66
N THR A 254 4.62 34.40 4.65
CA THR A 254 4.19 33.61 3.50
C THR A 254 4.73 32.20 3.67
N VAL A 255 3.86 31.22 3.51
CA VAL A 255 4.16 29.80 3.55
C VAL A 255 3.89 29.24 2.16
N SER A 256 4.87 28.57 1.56
CA SER A 256 4.71 27.86 0.29
C SER A 256 5.13 26.41 0.49
N THR A 257 4.22 25.48 0.22
CA THR A 257 4.44 24.05 0.39
C THR A 257 4.25 23.31 -0.92
N THR A 258 5.15 22.40 -1.22
CA THR A 258 5.09 21.53 -2.39
C THR A 258 5.14 20.08 -1.93
N ALA A 259 4.12 19.31 -2.28
CA ALA A 259 4.11 17.85 -2.19
C ALA A 259 4.61 17.27 -3.50
N THR A 260 5.57 16.33 -3.43
CA THR A 260 6.21 15.71 -4.59
C THR A 260 6.25 14.20 -4.42
N ALA A 261 5.83 13.47 -5.44
CA ALA A 261 5.91 12.01 -5.49
C ALA A 261 6.05 11.52 -6.94
N ASN A 262 6.43 10.25 -7.13
CA ASN A 262 6.45 9.62 -8.45
C ASN A 262 5.23 8.73 -8.61
N ASP A 263 4.53 8.87 -9.73
CA ASP A 263 3.44 7.98 -10.12
C ASP A 263 4.00 6.59 -10.41
N ALA A 264 3.50 5.57 -9.70
CA ALA A 264 4.03 4.21 -9.80
C ALA A 264 3.77 3.55 -11.17
N PHE A 265 2.81 4.04 -11.95
CA PHE A 265 2.43 3.47 -13.24
C PHE A 265 3.21 4.08 -14.41
N THR A 266 3.34 5.40 -14.43
CA THR A 266 4.00 6.17 -15.49
C THR A 266 5.46 6.48 -15.19
N GLY A 267 5.89 6.36 -13.93
CA GLY A 267 7.19 6.81 -13.45
C GLY A 267 7.37 8.33 -13.45
N GLN A 268 6.34 9.08 -13.82
CA GLN A 268 6.40 10.55 -13.89
C GLN A 268 6.32 11.15 -12.50
N GLN A 269 7.04 12.25 -12.29
CA GLN A 269 6.93 13.02 -11.05
C GLN A 269 5.66 13.88 -11.09
N VAL A 270 4.88 13.81 -10.02
CA VAL A 270 3.68 14.60 -9.77
C VAL A 270 3.95 15.57 -8.62
N GLN A 271 3.48 16.81 -8.76
CA GLN A 271 3.61 17.83 -7.74
C GLN A 271 2.29 18.54 -7.50
N ALA A 272 2.05 18.93 -6.25
CA ALA A 272 1.01 19.88 -5.88
C ALA A 272 1.63 20.95 -4.99
N THR A 273 1.27 22.21 -5.21
CA THR A 273 1.78 23.34 -4.44
C THR A 273 0.62 24.13 -3.88
N ASP A 274 0.78 24.57 -2.64
CA ASP A 274 -0.13 25.48 -1.96
C ASP A 274 0.67 26.61 -1.31
N SER A 275 0.14 27.83 -1.38
CA SER A 275 0.83 29.04 -0.95
C SER A 275 -0.12 30.01 -0.28
N ASP A 276 0.11 30.25 1.01
CA ASP A 276 -0.77 31.02 1.88
C ASP A 276 -0.03 32.08 2.66
N SER A 277 -0.79 33.04 3.17
CA SER A 277 -0.30 34.05 4.11
C SER A 277 -0.92 33.85 5.49
N PHE A 278 -0.07 33.62 6.50
CA PHE A 278 -0.48 33.46 7.89
C PHE A 278 -0.02 34.63 8.75
N ARG A 279 -0.70 34.84 9.88
CA ARG A 279 -0.30 35.86 10.87
C ARG A 279 0.19 35.20 12.16
N LEU A 280 1.51 35.20 12.34
CA LEU A 280 2.17 34.69 13.52
C LEU A 280 1.84 35.54 14.76
N ARG A 281 1.45 34.86 15.85
CA ARG A 281 1.23 35.48 17.16
C ARG A 281 2.38 35.14 18.09
N ARG A 282 2.62 35.99 19.09
CA ARG A 282 3.62 35.68 20.12
C ARG A 282 3.19 34.41 20.87
N PRO A 283 4.11 33.49 21.19
CA PRO A 283 3.81 32.35 22.04
C PRO A 283 3.23 32.85 23.37
N ARG A 284 2.25 32.13 23.93
CA ARG A 284 1.82 32.38 25.30
C ARG A 284 2.97 31.99 26.24
N ALA A 285 3.22 32.83 27.24
CA ALA A 285 4.19 32.58 28.30
C ALA A 285 3.70 31.45 29.22
#